data_AF-A0A955NWD7-F1
#
_entry.id   AF-A0A955NWD7-F1
#
_cell.length_a   1.000
_cell.length_b   1.000
_cell.length_c   1.000
_cell.angle_alpha   90.00
_cell.angle_beta   90.00
_cell.angle_gamma   90.00
#
_symmetry.space_group_name_H-M   'P 1'
#
loop_
_entity.id
_entity.type
_entity.pdbx_description
1 polymer ?
#
loop_
_entity_poly.entity_id
_entity_poly.type
_entity_poly.pdbx_seq_one_letter_code
_entity_poly.pdbx_strand_id
1 'polypeptide(L)'
;FAHYAKNRISLATDGAYYWGYWFPIDAVTKDPVPRETIRGLPGYDWIEDISHAALTVSFWIQMANEGQVFDATDMERLTKTVKLGFARLDNGVIFPDIIGNRIVSLINRVPGMSYFMDLTPYDPEVYDRISEFYFKYWPSPGPREGGLIYKYGTPDGNPTETPTITSTATQTPTVSPTSSPTNTSTETATRTSTPTPSPTPSETETSTVTPSPTATETPALDANPFFEFALRWHQGTVESDMAELLGMIREEKRPEP
;
A
#
# COMPACT_ATOMS: atom_id res chain seq x y z
N PHE A 1 -15.51 -9.87 -8.80
CA PHE A 1 -14.62 -8.83 -8.23
C PHE A 1 -13.26 -9.39 -7.80
N ALA A 2 -13.18 -10.48 -7.01
CA ALA A 2 -11.89 -11.02 -6.54
C ALA A 2 -10.86 -11.32 -7.66
N HIS A 3 -11.25 -11.99 -8.76
CA HIS A 3 -10.36 -12.20 -9.91
C HIS A 3 -9.91 -10.89 -10.59
N TYR A 4 -10.77 -9.88 -10.58
CA TYR A 4 -10.43 -8.57 -11.10
C TYR A 4 -9.32 -7.93 -10.25
N ALA A 5 -9.48 -7.96 -8.92
CA ALA A 5 -8.48 -7.46 -7.98
C ALA A 5 -7.15 -8.24 -8.06
N LYS A 6 -7.15 -9.58 -7.99
CA LYS A 6 -5.91 -10.40 -8.05
C LYS A 6 -5.07 -10.16 -9.30
N ASN A 7 -5.71 -9.78 -10.41
CA ASN A 7 -5.01 -9.45 -11.66
C ASN A 7 -4.46 -8.02 -11.72
N ARG A 8 -4.67 -7.22 -10.67
CA ARG A 8 -4.35 -5.78 -10.61
C ARG A 8 -3.55 -5.40 -9.36
N ILE A 9 -3.06 -6.41 -8.64
CA ILE A 9 -2.10 -6.25 -7.55
C ILE A 9 -0.70 -6.47 -8.15
N SER A 10 0.17 -5.48 -7.96
CA SER A 10 1.53 -5.52 -8.47
C SER A 10 2.42 -6.32 -7.52
N LEU A 11 3.18 -7.26 -8.08
CA LEU A 11 4.26 -7.94 -7.37
C LEU A 11 5.49 -7.04 -7.39
N ALA A 12 6.03 -6.72 -6.22
CA ALA A 12 7.27 -5.97 -6.13
C ALA A 12 8.51 -6.87 -6.13
N THR A 13 9.68 -6.29 -6.42
CA THR A 13 10.98 -6.98 -6.37
C THR A 13 11.36 -7.48 -4.98
N ASP A 14 10.78 -6.92 -3.92
CA ASP A 14 10.91 -7.40 -2.53
C ASP A 14 9.96 -8.58 -2.22
N GLY A 15 9.15 -9.00 -3.21
CA GLY A 15 8.18 -10.07 -3.11
C GLY A 15 6.91 -9.72 -2.37
N ALA A 16 6.69 -8.43 -2.01
CA ALA A 16 5.44 -7.97 -1.43
C ALA A 16 4.40 -7.61 -2.50
N TYR A 17 3.15 -7.51 -2.08
CA TYR A 17 2.07 -7.00 -2.91
C TYR A 17 1.78 -5.53 -2.64
N TYR A 18 1.66 -4.74 -3.70
CA TYR A 18 1.23 -3.34 -3.61
C TYR A 18 0.23 -3.03 -4.71
N TRP A 19 -0.63 -2.05 -4.45
CA TRP A 19 -1.66 -1.60 -5.39
C TRP A 19 -1.93 -0.10 -5.19
N GLY A 20 -2.52 0.53 -6.21
CA GLY A 20 -3.01 1.90 -6.11
C GLY A 20 -4.41 1.95 -5.51
N TYR A 21 -4.80 3.13 -5.01
CA TYR A 21 -6.14 3.36 -4.46
C TYR A 21 -7.25 2.95 -5.44
N TRP A 22 -7.02 3.18 -6.73
CA TRP A 22 -7.85 2.68 -7.81
C TRP A 22 -7.13 1.56 -8.55
N PHE A 23 -7.80 0.42 -8.71
CA PHE A 23 -7.26 -0.65 -9.55
C PHE A 23 -7.23 -0.20 -11.02
N PRO A 24 -6.11 -0.43 -11.73
CA PRO A 24 -6.03 -0.12 -13.15
C PRO A 24 -7.10 -0.87 -13.95
N ILE A 25 -7.55 -0.28 -15.06
CA ILE A 25 -8.51 -0.94 -15.95
C ILE A 25 -7.87 -2.22 -16.51
N ASP A 26 -6.61 -2.14 -16.90
CA ASP A 26 -5.85 -3.27 -17.44
C ASP A 26 -5.20 -4.10 -16.32
N ALA A 27 -4.94 -5.37 -16.64
CA ALA A 27 -4.19 -6.23 -15.73
C ALA A 27 -2.74 -5.74 -15.61
N VAL A 28 -2.17 -5.84 -14.41
CA VAL A 28 -0.75 -5.53 -14.20
C VAL A 28 0.13 -6.68 -14.67
N THR A 29 1.37 -6.35 -15.04
CA THR A 29 2.39 -7.35 -15.39
C THR A 29 2.63 -8.29 -14.22
N LYS A 30 2.88 -9.57 -14.50
CA LYS A 30 3.26 -10.54 -13.46
C LYS A 30 4.74 -10.45 -13.08
N ASP A 31 5.54 -9.78 -13.90
CA ASP A 31 6.95 -9.52 -13.62
C ASP A 31 7.09 -8.58 -12.42
N PRO A 32 7.97 -8.92 -11.45
CA PRO A 32 8.24 -8.04 -10.32
C PRO A 32 8.77 -6.66 -10.76
N VAL A 33 8.25 -5.60 -10.14
CA VAL A 33 8.70 -4.22 -10.37
C VAL A 33 9.23 -3.58 -9.09
N PRO A 34 10.13 -2.57 -9.15
CA PRO A 34 10.53 -1.87 -7.93
C PRO A 34 9.32 -1.23 -7.25
N ARG A 35 9.15 -1.39 -5.94
CA ARG A 35 7.93 -0.93 -5.24
C ARG A 35 7.66 0.57 -5.43
N GLU A 36 8.71 1.36 -5.55
CA GLU A 36 8.65 2.80 -5.74
C GLU A 36 8.10 3.21 -7.12
N THR A 37 8.00 2.27 -8.09
CA THR A 37 7.35 2.52 -9.38
C THR A 37 5.87 2.15 -9.35
N ILE A 38 5.41 1.46 -8.30
CA ILE A 38 3.99 1.12 -8.14
C ILE A 38 3.26 2.41 -7.76
N ARG A 39 2.41 2.86 -8.68
CA ARG A 39 1.56 4.04 -8.57
C ARG A 39 0.14 3.66 -8.97
N GLY A 40 -0.81 4.53 -8.64
CA GLY A 40 -2.17 4.43 -9.17
C GLY A 40 -2.23 4.64 -10.69
N LEU A 41 -3.45 4.80 -11.19
CA LEU A 41 -3.69 5.15 -12.59
C LEU A 41 -2.92 6.42 -12.98
N PRO A 42 -2.45 6.56 -14.24
CA PRO A 42 -1.86 7.81 -14.72
C PRO A 42 -2.79 9.01 -14.44
N GLY A 43 -2.28 10.02 -13.74
CA GLY A 43 -3.08 11.19 -13.27
C GLY A 43 -3.72 11.02 -11.88
N TYR A 44 -3.63 9.82 -11.29
CA TYR A 44 -3.99 9.51 -9.91
C TYR A 44 -2.75 8.98 -9.19
N ASP A 45 -1.90 9.89 -8.71
CA ASP A 45 -0.69 9.55 -7.92
C ASP A 45 -1.00 9.04 -6.51
N TRP A 46 -2.28 8.77 -6.21
CA TRP A 46 -2.72 8.31 -4.90
C TRP A 46 -2.38 6.82 -4.73
N ILE A 47 -1.27 6.62 -4.03
CA ILE A 47 -0.95 5.33 -3.43
C ILE A 47 -2.04 5.00 -2.42
N GLU A 48 -2.36 3.71 -2.33
CA GLU A 48 -3.31 3.19 -1.38
C GLU A 48 -2.90 3.54 0.06
N ASP A 49 -3.78 4.25 0.76
CA ASP A 49 -3.60 4.52 2.19
C ASP A 49 -3.98 3.29 3.02
N ILE A 50 -3.39 3.15 4.21
CA ILE A 50 -3.61 1.96 5.03
C ILE A 50 -5.07 1.74 5.36
N SER A 51 -5.83 2.79 5.70
CA SER A 51 -7.21 2.64 6.14
C SER A 51 -8.09 2.02 5.05
N HIS A 52 -7.92 2.45 3.80
CA HIS A 52 -8.61 1.87 2.66
C HIS A 52 -8.02 0.51 2.25
N ALA A 53 -6.68 0.38 2.28
CA ALA A 53 -6.00 -0.90 2.05
C ALA A 53 -6.52 -2.01 2.96
N ALA A 54 -6.77 -1.69 4.23
CA ALA A 54 -7.18 -2.63 5.24
C ALA A 54 -8.57 -3.23 4.93
N LEU A 55 -9.49 -2.42 4.42
CA LEU A 55 -10.79 -2.90 3.93
C LEU A 55 -10.61 -3.84 2.73
N THR A 56 -9.77 -3.45 1.77
CA THR A 56 -9.48 -4.26 0.58
C THR A 56 -8.86 -5.61 0.95
N VAL A 57 -7.88 -5.60 1.85
CA VAL A 57 -7.19 -6.83 2.31
C VAL A 57 -8.12 -7.72 3.12
N SER A 58 -9.02 -7.16 3.93
CA SER A 58 -10.00 -7.98 4.68
C SER A 58 -10.85 -8.85 3.74
N PHE A 59 -11.24 -8.30 2.58
CA PHE A 59 -11.95 -9.06 1.56
C PHE A 59 -11.06 -10.16 0.96
N TRP A 60 -9.79 -9.89 0.67
CA TRP A 60 -8.86 -10.89 0.13
C TRP A 60 -8.56 -12.02 1.10
N ILE A 61 -8.39 -11.71 2.38
CA ILE A 61 -8.24 -12.70 3.45
C ILE A 61 -9.47 -13.59 3.52
N GLN A 62 -10.69 -13.01 3.45
CA GLN A 62 -11.92 -13.78 3.42
C GLN A 62 -11.95 -14.74 2.22
N MET A 63 -11.58 -14.27 1.03
CA MET A 63 -11.50 -15.11 -0.16
C MET A 63 -10.47 -16.23 -0.03
N ALA A 64 -9.34 -15.98 0.64
CA ALA A 64 -8.34 -17.01 0.90
C ALA A 64 -8.82 -18.06 1.91
N ASN A 65 -9.47 -17.63 3.00
CA ASN A 65 -10.03 -18.52 4.01
C ASN A 65 -11.14 -19.43 3.44
N GLU A 66 -11.87 -18.96 2.43
CA GLU A 66 -12.87 -19.74 1.71
C GLU A 66 -12.28 -20.62 0.58
N GLY A 67 -10.96 -20.63 0.40
CA GLY A 67 -10.29 -21.39 -0.66
C GLY A 67 -10.64 -20.91 -2.07
N GLN A 68 -10.94 -19.62 -2.22
CA GLN A 68 -11.33 -19.02 -3.51
C GLN A 68 -10.11 -18.45 -4.26
N VAL A 69 -10.25 -17.22 -4.77
CA VAL A 69 -9.33 -16.61 -5.73
C VAL A 69 -7.93 -16.40 -5.16
N PHE A 70 -7.84 -16.10 -3.87
CA PHE A 70 -6.58 -15.88 -3.17
C PHE A 70 -6.14 -17.15 -2.46
N ASP A 71 -4.83 -17.37 -2.40
CA ASP A 71 -4.22 -18.54 -1.79
C ASP A 71 -3.19 -18.15 -0.72
N ALA A 72 -2.57 -19.15 -0.09
CA ALA A 72 -1.59 -18.91 0.96
C ALA A 72 -0.33 -18.16 0.47
N THR A 73 0.09 -18.39 -0.78
CA THR A 73 1.20 -17.63 -1.37
C THR A 73 0.83 -16.15 -1.50
N ASP A 74 -0.42 -15.83 -1.81
CA ASP A 74 -0.88 -14.44 -1.79
C ASP A 74 -0.86 -13.85 -0.37
N MET A 75 -1.26 -14.63 0.64
CA MET A 75 -1.25 -14.16 2.03
C MET A 75 0.17 -13.89 2.52
N GLU A 76 1.14 -14.75 2.19
CA GLU A 76 2.57 -14.49 2.45
C GLU A 76 3.09 -13.23 1.76
N ARG A 77 2.57 -12.88 0.58
CA ARG A 77 2.94 -11.63 -0.10
C ARG A 77 2.30 -10.42 0.55
N LEU A 78 1.08 -10.55 1.08
CA LEU A 78 0.41 -9.50 1.85
C LEU A 78 1.06 -9.30 3.23
N THR A 79 1.56 -10.34 3.88
CA THR A 79 2.32 -10.17 5.14
C THR A 79 3.58 -9.35 4.86
N LYS A 80 4.27 -9.58 3.74
CA LYS A 80 5.41 -8.76 3.31
C LYS A 80 5.03 -7.30 3.04
N THR A 81 3.81 -7.00 2.58
CA THR A 81 3.32 -5.61 2.46
C THR A 81 3.35 -4.89 3.80
N VAL A 82 2.94 -5.58 4.88
CA VAL A 82 3.04 -5.04 6.24
C VAL A 82 4.50 -4.81 6.62
N LYS A 83 5.33 -5.86 6.51
CA LYS A 83 6.69 -5.87 7.06
C LYS A 83 7.70 -5.03 6.28
N LEU A 84 7.57 -4.99 4.96
CA LEU A 84 8.52 -4.31 4.08
C LEU A 84 8.00 -2.94 3.64
N GLY A 85 6.67 -2.80 3.55
CA GLY A 85 5.98 -1.55 3.25
C GLY A 85 5.81 -0.70 4.49
N PHE A 86 4.64 -0.80 5.11
CA PHE A 86 4.17 0.24 6.01
C PHE A 86 4.57 0.09 7.49
N ALA A 87 4.98 -1.09 7.95
CA ALA A 87 5.42 -1.36 9.34
C ALA A 87 6.90 -1.76 9.45
N ARG A 88 7.73 -1.28 8.51
CA ARG A 88 9.12 -1.75 8.33
C ARG A 88 10.14 -1.34 9.39
N LEU A 89 9.82 -0.43 10.31
CA LEU A 89 10.81 0.15 11.23
C LEU A 89 10.96 -0.59 12.57
N ASP A 90 10.17 -1.63 12.83
CA ASP A 90 10.26 -2.50 14.03
C ASP A 90 10.28 -1.74 15.37
N ASN A 91 9.50 -0.67 15.43
CA ASN A 91 9.49 0.24 16.56
C ASN A 91 8.11 0.88 16.79
N GLY A 92 7.07 0.19 16.31
CA GLY A 92 5.68 0.62 16.27
C GLY A 92 5.40 1.79 15.32
N VAL A 93 6.36 2.25 14.51
CA VAL A 93 6.10 3.31 13.53
C VAL A 93 5.44 2.74 12.28
N ILE A 94 4.27 3.28 11.96
CA ILE A 94 3.46 2.93 10.80
C ILE A 94 3.45 4.09 9.80
N PHE A 95 3.78 3.81 8.54
CA PHE A 95 3.63 4.76 7.43
C PHE A 95 2.17 4.82 6.99
N PRO A 96 1.63 5.96 6.53
CA PRO A 96 0.20 6.09 6.22
C PRO A 96 -0.23 5.37 4.92
N ASP A 97 0.72 4.92 4.11
CA ASP A 97 0.48 4.21 2.85
C ASP A 97 1.22 2.88 2.80
N ILE A 98 0.71 1.96 1.97
CA ILE A 98 1.19 0.59 1.96
C ILE A 98 2.61 0.42 1.40
N ILE A 99 3.13 1.38 0.61
CA ILE A 99 4.52 1.30 0.09
C ILE A 99 5.55 1.88 1.06
N GLY A 100 5.09 2.49 2.14
CA GLY A 100 5.93 3.05 3.19
C GLY A 100 6.57 4.38 2.80
N ASN A 101 5.86 5.26 2.08
CA ASN A 101 6.37 6.61 1.87
C ASN A 101 6.34 7.42 3.17
N ARG A 102 7.36 8.26 3.34
CA ARG A 102 7.49 9.15 4.50
C ARG A 102 6.74 10.47 4.35
N ILE A 103 6.15 10.73 3.18
CA ILE A 103 5.86 12.09 2.70
C ILE A 103 4.42 12.56 3.03
N VAL A 104 3.58 11.72 3.63
CA VAL A 104 2.19 12.08 3.89
C VAL A 104 1.98 12.36 5.38
N SER A 105 1.64 13.60 5.73
CA SER A 105 1.34 14.05 7.11
C SER A 105 -0.04 13.59 7.59
N LEU A 106 -0.47 12.39 7.19
CA LEU A 106 -1.85 11.91 7.33
C LEU A 106 -1.93 10.79 8.36
N ILE A 107 -1.53 11.10 9.59
CA ILE A 107 -1.66 10.17 10.72
C ILE A 107 -3.12 9.71 10.93
N ASN A 108 -4.08 10.54 10.48
CA ASN A 108 -5.51 10.22 10.46
C ASN A 108 -5.90 9.09 9.49
N ARG A 109 -4.98 8.60 8.63
CA ARG A 109 -5.20 7.46 7.72
C ARG A 109 -4.62 6.13 8.22
N VAL A 110 -4.01 6.16 9.40
CA VAL A 110 -3.51 4.96 10.10
C VAL A 110 -4.64 4.15 10.79
N PRO A 111 -5.80 4.71 11.21
CA PRO A 111 -6.91 3.91 11.73
C PRO A 111 -7.35 2.82 10.75
N GLY A 112 -7.79 1.68 11.28
CA GLY A 112 -8.26 0.55 10.47
C GLY A 112 -7.19 -0.45 10.08
N MET A 113 -5.90 -0.22 10.36
CA MET A 113 -4.86 -1.21 10.05
C MET A 113 -5.04 -2.57 10.75
N SER A 114 -5.89 -2.65 11.78
CA SER A 114 -6.19 -3.88 12.51
C SER A 114 -6.70 -5.01 11.60
N TYR A 115 -7.31 -4.74 10.45
CA TYR A 115 -7.64 -5.81 9.49
C TYR A 115 -6.41 -6.57 8.97
N PHE A 116 -5.23 -5.96 8.95
CA PHE A 116 -3.98 -6.65 8.61
C PHE A 116 -3.54 -7.65 9.69
N MET A 117 -4.00 -7.53 10.95
CA MET A 117 -3.72 -8.54 11.98
C MET A 117 -4.34 -9.90 11.64
N ASP A 118 -5.36 -9.96 10.78
CA ASP A 118 -5.90 -11.24 10.32
C ASP A 118 -4.90 -12.01 9.43
N LEU A 119 -3.77 -11.40 9.03
CA LEU A 119 -2.64 -12.08 8.37
C LEU A 119 -1.70 -12.80 9.34
N THR A 120 -1.83 -12.61 10.66
CA THR A 120 -0.97 -13.24 11.68
C THR A 120 -0.85 -14.77 11.55
N PRO A 121 -1.90 -15.54 11.19
CA PRO A 121 -1.76 -16.98 10.97
C PRO A 121 -0.78 -17.37 9.85
N TYR A 122 -0.51 -16.46 8.91
CA TYR A 122 0.44 -16.66 7.81
C TYR A 122 1.84 -16.17 8.17
N ASP A 123 1.94 -15.19 9.07
CA ASP A 123 3.20 -14.64 9.55
C ASP A 123 3.03 -13.95 10.92
N PRO A 124 3.48 -14.58 12.03
CA PRO A 124 3.31 -14.03 13.37
C PRO A 124 3.93 -12.63 13.55
N GLU A 125 4.98 -12.31 12.79
CA GLU A 125 5.64 -11.00 12.87
C GLU A 125 4.66 -9.86 12.53
N VAL A 126 3.60 -10.11 11.74
CA VAL A 126 2.55 -9.10 11.48
C VAL A 126 1.89 -8.62 12.78
N TYR A 127 1.65 -9.53 13.72
CA TYR A 127 1.10 -9.15 15.03
C TYR A 127 2.08 -8.25 15.79
N ASP A 128 3.36 -8.64 15.85
CA ASP A 128 4.39 -7.88 16.59
C ASP A 128 4.46 -6.44 16.07
N ARG A 129 4.53 -6.27 14.75
CA ARG A 129 4.65 -4.96 14.10
C ARG A 129 3.44 -4.05 14.36
N ILE A 130 2.23 -4.59 14.25
CA ILE A 130 1.00 -3.79 14.38
C ILE A 130 0.65 -3.57 15.85
N SER A 131 0.80 -4.57 16.71
CA SER A 131 0.48 -4.46 18.14
C SER A 131 1.39 -3.44 18.84
N GLU A 132 2.67 -3.36 18.45
CA GLU A 132 3.59 -2.36 18.97
C GLU A 132 3.10 -0.92 18.70
N PHE A 133 2.53 -0.66 17.51
CA PHE A 133 1.89 0.64 17.23
C PHE A 133 0.78 0.93 18.23
N TYR A 134 -0.14 -0.03 18.45
CA TYR A 134 -1.27 0.18 19.35
C TYR A 134 -0.79 0.41 20.79
N PHE A 135 0.13 -0.41 21.30
CA PHE A 135 0.63 -0.23 22.67
C PHE A 135 1.36 1.11 22.88
N LYS A 136 2.04 1.62 21.85
CA LYS A 136 2.88 2.82 21.97
C LYS A 136 2.15 4.12 21.64
N TYR A 137 1.31 4.11 20.61
CA TYR A 137 0.71 5.32 20.03
C TYR A 137 -0.82 5.36 20.16
N TRP A 138 -1.48 4.23 20.46
CA TRP A 138 -2.92 4.15 20.62
C TRP A 138 -3.30 3.22 21.80
N PRO A 139 -3.04 3.63 23.04
CA PRO A 139 -3.20 2.77 24.22
C PRO A 139 -4.66 2.44 24.57
N SER A 140 -5.63 3.08 23.92
CA SER A 140 -7.07 2.79 24.06
C SER A 140 -7.68 2.38 22.72
N PRO A 141 -7.28 1.21 22.17
CA PRO A 141 -7.81 0.71 20.91
C PRO A 141 -9.33 0.50 21.00
N GLY A 142 -10.02 0.59 19.85
CA GLY A 142 -11.44 0.25 19.78
C GLY A 142 -11.71 -1.22 20.15
N PRO A 143 -12.97 -1.61 20.41
CA PRO A 143 -13.29 -2.98 20.79
C PRO A 143 -12.81 -4.04 19.78
N ARG A 144 -12.85 -3.72 18.47
CA ARG A 144 -12.35 -4.60 17.42
C ARG A 144 -10.84 -4.82 17.54
N GLU A 145 -10.09 -3.72 17.58
CA GLU A 145 -8.62 -3.72 17.72
C GLU A 145 -8.20 -4.47 18.99
N GLY A 146 -8.83 -4.17 20.12
CA GLY A 146 -8.58 -4.87 21.39
C GLY A 146 -8.87 -6.37 21.31
N GLY A 147 -9.95 -6.75 20.63
CA GLY A 147 -10.29 -8.16 20.39
C GLY A 147 -9.24 -8.89 19.56
N LEU A 148 -8.70 -8.25 18.51
CA LEU A 148 -7.64 -8.84 17.67
C LEU A 148 -6.30 -8.89 18.41
N ILE A 149 -5.95 -7.85 19.17
CA ILE A 149 -4.76 -7.85 20.03
C ILE A 149 -4.84 -9.00 21.03
N TYR A 150 -5.99 -9.20 21.68
CA TYR A 150 -6.19 -10.31 22.60
C TYR A 150 -6.14 -11.68 21.91
N LYS A 151 -6.81 -11.82 20.76
CA LYS A 151 -6.87 -13.05 19.96
C LYS A 151 -5.48 -13.54 19.56
N TYR A 152 -4.60 -12.63 19.15
CA TYR A 152 -3.28 -12.98 18.61
C TYR A 152 -2.12 -12.80 19.61
N GLY A 153 -2.32 -12.04 20.69
CA GLY A 153 -1.29 -11.71 21.66
C GLY A 153 -1.16 -12.63 22.86
N THR A 154 -2.04 -13.61 23.03
CA THR A 154 -1.96 -14.54 24.16
C THR A 154 -0.96 -15.67 23.83
N PRO A 155 0.07 -15.92 24.68
CA PRO A 155 1.02 -17.02 24.48
C PRO A 155 0.37 -18.40 24.40
N ASP A 156 -0.82 -18.54 24.99
CA ASP A 156 -1.63 -19.77 25.03
C ASP A 156 -2.74 -19.81 23.98
N GLY A 157 -2.82 -18.80 23.10
CA GLY A 157 -3.74 -18.76 21.97
C GLY A 157 -3.31 -19.78 20.92
N ASN A 158 -3.66 -21.04 21.17
CA ASN A 158 -3.52 -22.22 20.32
C ASN A 158 -3.26 -21.82 18.86
N PRO A 159 -2.11 -22.21 18.24
CA PRO A 159 -1.94 -21.99 16.82
C PRO A 159 -3.19 -22.56 16.16
N THR A 160 -4.02 -21.65 15.62
CA THR A 160 -5.12 -22.05 14.75
C THR A 160 -4.47 -22.99 13.76
N GLU A 161 -4.92 -24.26 13.74
CA GLU A 161 -4.37 -25.28 12.85
C GLU A 161 -4.10 -24.58 11.53
N THR A 162 -2.82 -24.37 11.20
CA THR A 162 -2.44 -23.73 9.96
C THR A 162 -3.26 -24.48 8.92
N PRO A 163 -4.18 -23.82 8.18
CA PRO A 163 -5.02 -24.54 7.23
C PRO A 163 -4.03 -25.34 6.41
N THR A 164 -4.11 -26.66 6.52
CA THR A 164 -3.14 -27.51 5.83
C THR A 164 -3.45 -27.27 4.37
N ILE A 165 -2.66 -26.40 3.74
CA ILE A 165 -2.78 -26.04 2.34
C ILE A 165 -2.59 -27.38 1.65
N THR A 166 -3.70 -27.98 1.25
CA THR A 166 -3.68 -29.22 0.52
C THR A 166 -3.07 -28.84 -0.80
N SER A 167 -1.77 -29.11 -0.93
CA SER A 167 -1.00 -28.84 -2.13
C SER A 167 -1.71 -29.56 -3.28
N THR A 168 -2.46 -28.80 -4.06
CA THR A 168 -3.04 -29.32 -5.29
C THR A 168 -1.85 -29.66 -6.17
N ALA A 169 -1.70 -30.94 -6.50
CA ALA A 169 -0.53 -31.45 -7.21
C ALA A 169 -0.29 -30.62 -8.50
N THR A 170 0.73 -29.77 -8.45
CA THR A 170 1.21 -29.03 -9.60
C THR A 170 1.68 -30.04 -10.63
N GLN A 171 1.02 -30.10 -11.78
CA GLN A 171 1.46 -30.92 -12.90
C GLN A 171 2.87 -30.50 -13.28
N THR A 172 3.83 -31.40 -13.11
CA THR A 172 5.23 -31.19 -13.47
C THR A 172 5.31 -30.85 -14.97
N PRO A 173 5.78 -29.66 -15.38
CA PRO A 173 6.04 -29.39 -16.78
C PRO A 173 7.13 -30.36 -17.26
N THR A 174 6.81 -31.16 -18.26
CA THR A 174 7.77 -32.07 -18.90
C THR A 174 8.80 -31.20 -19.63
N VAL A 175 10.01 -31.13 -19.09
CA VAL A 175 11.12 -30.40 -19.71
C VAL A 175 11.58 -31.20 -20.94
N SER A 176 11.31 -30.67 -22.13
CA SER A 176 11.87 -31.21 -23.37
C SER A 176 13.36 -30.86 -23.45
N PRO A 177 14.26 -31.78 -23.84
CA PRO A 177 15.69 -31.51 -23.87
C PRO A 177 16.02 -30.47 -24.96
N THR A 178 16.37 -29.26 -24.54
CA THR A 178 16.87 -28.21 -25.42
C THR A 178 18.30 -28.53 -25.85
N SER A 179 18.53 -28.59 -27.16
CA SER A 179 19.84 -28.84 -27.77
C SER A 179 20.88 -27.79 -27.36
N SER A 180 22.06 -28.27 -26.94
CA SER A 180 23.23 -27.52 -26.51
C SER A 180 23.70 -26.48 -27.55
N PRO A 181 23.98 -25.22 -27.16
CA PRO A 181 24.57 -24.24 -28.07
C PRO A 181 26.05 -24.53 -28.31
N THR A 182 26.46 -24.47 -29.57
CA THR A 182 27.84 -24.59 -30.02
C THR A 182 28.59 -23.28 -29.75
N ASN A 183 29.62 -23.32 -28.89
CA ASN A 183 30.53 -22.19 -28.68
C ASN A 183 31.29 -21.87 -29.97
N THR A 184 31.00 -20.72 -30.56
CA THR A 184 31.85 -20.12 -31.60
C THR A 184 32.59 -18.96 -30.96
N SER A 185 33.89 -19.11 -30.77
CA SER A 185 34.80 -18.02 -30.41
C SER A 185 35.05 -17.14 -31.63
N THR A 186 34.85 -15.83 -31.54
CA THR A 186 35.39 -14.89 -32.52
C THR A 186 35.85 -13.61 -31.81
N GLU A 187 37.19 -13.47 -31.77
CA GLU A 187 38.04 -12.28 -31.93
C GLU A 187 37.36 -10.93 -32.21
N THR A 188 37.88 -9.73 -31.92
CA THR A 188 39.12 -9.20 -31.32
C THR A 188 38.84 -7.70 -31.07
N ALA A 189 39.48 -7.11 -30.06
CA ALA A 189 39.27 -5.74 -29.61
C ALA A 189 39.54 -4.66 -30.67
N THR A 190 38.66 -3.65 -30.76
CA THR A 190 38.99 -2.33 -31.33
C THR A 190 38.73 -1.27 -30.27
N ARG A 191 39.80 -0.69 -29.71
CA ARG A 191 39.71 0.47 -28.82
C ARG A 191 39.52 1.71 -29.68
N THR A 192 38.30 2.24 -29.70
CA THR A 192 38.01 3.56 -30.27
C THR A 192 38.29 4.62 -29.22
N SER A 193 39.28 5.47 -29.47
CA SER A 193 39.55 6.66 -28.65
C SER A 193 38.44 7.69 -28.88
N THR A 194 37.59 7.91 -27.87
CA THR A 194 36.59 8.98 -27.88
C THR A 194 37.28 10.33 -27.75
N PRO A 195 37.02 11.32 -28.63
CA PRO A 195 37.55 12.66 -28.48
C PRO A 195 36.92 13.36 -27.27
N THR A 196 37.78 13.98 -26.46
CA THR A 196 37.41 14.84 -25.34
C THR A 196 36.56 16.02 -25.83
N PRO A 197 35.35 16.26 -25.28
CA PRO A 197 34.60 17.46 -25.63
C PRO A 197 35.32 18.71 -25.13
N SER A 198 35.45 19.67 -26.03
CA SER A 198 35.96 21.03 -25.81
C SER A 198 35.11 21.77 -24.77
N PRO A 199 35.68 22.61 -23.90
CA PRO A 199 34.90 23.42 -22.97
C PRO A 199 34.03 24.42 -23.73
N THR A 200 32.72 24.30 -23.55
CA THR A 200 31.71 25.27 -23.99
C THR A 200 31.91 26.59 -23.22
N PRO A 201 31.85 27.76 -23.89
CA PRO A 201 31.96 29.04 -23.20
C PRO A 201 30.83 29.22 -22.18
N SER A 202 31.21 29.66 -20.99
CA SER A 202 30.31 30.03 -19.90
C SER A 202 29.49 31.24 -20.30
N GLU A 203 28.21 31.06 -20.59
CA GLU A 203 27.28 32.19 -20.66
C GLU A 203 27.11 32.77 -19.25
N THR A 204 27.39 34.07 -19.14
CA THR A 204 27.20 34.84 -17.92
C THR A 204 25.71 35.15 -17.81
N GLU A 205 25.00 34.41 -16.96
CA GLU A 205 23.61 34.72 -16.64
C GLU A 205 23.54 36.08 -15.94
N THR A 206 22.90 37.03 -16.61
CA THR A 206 22.51 38.32 -16.02
C THR A 206 21.31 38.06 -15.13
N SER A 207 21.49 38.20 -13.82
CA SER A 207 20.41 38.08 -12.82
C SER A 207 19.30 39.08 -13.15
N THR A 208 18.24 38.60 -13.80
CA THR A 208 17.03 39.38 -13.99
C THR A 208 16.26 39.31 -12.67
N VAL A 209 16.06 40.46 -12.04
CA VAL A 209 15.27 40.57 -10.81
C VAL A 209 13.83 40.23 -11.16
N THR A 210 13.42 38.99 -10.89
CA THR A 210 12.02 38.57 -10.97
C THR A 210 11.24 39.32 -9.90
N PRO A 211 10.19 40.09 -10.25
CA PRO A 211 9.34 40.73 -9.25
C PRO A 211 8.72 39.66 -8.35
N SER A 212 8.81 39.88 -7.03
CA SER A 212 8.15 39.06 -6.02
C SER A 212 6.68 38.91 -6.40
N PRO A 213 6.11 37.68 -6.45
CA PRO A 213 4.70 37.52 -6.70
C PRO A 213 3.94 38.32 -5.63
N THR A 214 3.10 39.24 -6.09
CA THR A 214 2.06 39.83 -5.24
C THR A 214 1.25 38.68 -4.67
N ALA A 215 1.08 38.65 -3.35
CA ALA A 215 0.24 37.65 -2.70
C ALA A 215 -1.17 37.76 -3.30
N THR A 216 -1.47 36.86 -4.24
CA THR A 216 -2.84 36.61 -4.66
C THR A 216 -3.54 36.06 -3.43
N GLU A 217 -4.52 36.79 -2.91
CA GLU A 217 -5.40 36.27 -1.86
C GLU A 217 -5.97 34.95 -2.37
N THR A 218 -5.52 33.85 -1.76
CA THR A 218 -6.12 32.54 -1.97
C THR A 218 -7.60 32.71 -1.66
N PRO A 219 -8.52 32.45 -2.61
CA PRO A 219 -9.93 32.44 -2.28
C PRO A 219 -10.09 31.49 -1.10
N ALA A 220 -10.74 31.96 -0.03
CA ALA A 220 -11.04 31.14 1.13
C ALA A 220 -11.60 29.82 0.59
N LEU A 221 -10.84 28.74 0.79
CA LEU A 221 -11.28 27.41 0.43
C LEU A 221 -12.52 27.22 1.29
N ASP A 222 -13.71 27.31 0.70
CA ASP A 222 -14.96 27.05 1.40
C ASP A 222 -14.78 25.71 2.11
N ALA A 223 -14.67 25.78 3.43
CA ALA A 223 -14.29 24.64 4.24
C ALA A 223 -15.32 23.56 3.99
N ASN A 224 -14.88 22.49 3.30
CA ASN A 224 -15.76 21.39 2.99
C ASN A 224 -16.36 20.89 4.32
N PRO A 225 -17.70 20.94 4.51
CA PRO A 225 -18.33 20.60 5.77
C PRO A 225 -18.01 19.16 6.21
N PHE A 226 -17.67 18.27 5.27
CA PHE A 226 -17.14 16.93 5.58
C PHE A 226 -15.78 16.94 6.28
N PHE A 227 -14.90 17.86 5.90
CA PHE A 227 -13.56 17.95 6.48
C PHE A 227 -13.62 18.43 7.93
N GLU A 228 -14.45 19.45 8.20
CA GLU A 228 -14.70 19.94 9.56
C GLU A 228 -15.46 18.92 10.43
N PHE A 229 -16.38 18.15 9.85
CA PHE A 229 -17.02 17.03 10.56
C PHE A 229 -16.00 15.93 10.93
N ALA A 230 -15.15 15.52 9.99
CA ALA A 230 -14.12 14.49 10.24
C ALA A 230 -13.10 14.93 11.30
N LEU A 231 -12.70 16.21 11.30
CA LEU A 231 -11.84 16.81 12.33
C LEU A 231 -12.50 16.82 13.71
N ARG A 232 -13.77 17.24 13.80
CA ARG A 232 -14.52 17.28 15.07
C ARG A 232 -14.80 15.87 15.62
N TRP A 233 -15.15 14.92 14.76
CA TRP A 233 -15.29 13.50 15.13
C TRP A 233 -14.00 12.94 15.73
N HIS A 234 -12.87 13.21 15.10
CA HIS A 234 -11.56 12.72 15.55
C HIS A 234 -11.12 13.34 16.89
N GLN A 235 -11.51 14.58 17.16
CA GLN A 235 -11.22 15.26 18.43
C GLN A 235 -12.16 14.81 19.58
N GLY A 236 -13.10 13.90 19.31
CA GLY A 236 -14.07 13.43 20.31
C GLY A 236 -15.03 14.54 20.77
N THR A 237 -15.13 15.64 20.03
CA THR A 237 -16.00 16.78 20.38
C THR A 237 -17.42 16.61 19.87
N VAL A 238 -17.70 15.52 19.16
CA VAL A 238 -19.05 15.14 18.71
C VAL A 238 -19.28 13.69 19.17
N GLU A 239 -20.12 13.51 20.19
CA GLU A 239 -20.68 12.19 20.48
C GLU A 239 -21.64 11.81 19.34
N SER A 240 -21.14 10.99 18.41
CA SER A 240 -21.87 10.03 17.57
C SER A 240 -23.16 10.43 16.84
N ASP A 241 -23.39 11.68 16.45
CA ASP A 241 -24.62 12.00 15.71
C ASP A 241 -24.53 11.69 14.20
N MET A 242 -24.79 10.42 13.86
CA MET A 242 -24.97 9.94 12.48
C MET A 242 -26.03 10.70 11.69
N ALA A 243 -26.94 11.44 12.36
CA ALA A 243 -27.93 12.28 11.68
C ALA A 243 -27.30 13.50 11.00
N GLU A 244 -26.22 14.08 11.54
CA GLU A 244 -25.50 15.21 10.92
C GLU A 244 -24.82 14.75 9.62
N LEU A 245 -24.13 13.61 9.66
CA LEU A 245 -23.50 13.00 8.48
C LEU A 245 -24.54 12.65 7.39
N LEU A 246 -25.67 12.04 7.79
CA LEU A 246 -26.75 11.71 6.86
C LEU A 246 -27.50 12.94 6.33
N GLY A 247 -27.44 14.08 7.04
CA GLY A 247 -27.91 15.37 6.58
C GLY A 247 -27.01 15.93 5.47
N MET A 248 -25.70 15.96 5.72
CA MET A 248 -24.69 16.43 4.76
C MET A 248 -24.73 15.63 3.45
N ILE A 249 -24.84 14.29 3.53
CA ILE A 249 -24.96 13.41 2.34
C ILE A 249 -26.25 13.70 1.54
N ARG A 250 -27.34 14.09 2.20
CA ARG A 250 -28.61 14.42 1.52
C ARG A 250 -28.55 15.78 0.83
N GLU A 251 -27.81 16.73 1.39
CA GLU A 251 -27.67 18.08 0.85
C GLU A 251 -26.79 18.10 -0.40
N GLU A 252 -25.72 17.32 -0.43
CA GLU A 252 -24.85 17.15 -1.60
C GLU A 252 -25.58 16.52 -2.81
N LYS A 253 -26.63 15.74 -2.57
CA LYS A 253 -27.44 15.09 -3.62
C LYS A 253 -28.61 15.94 -4.13
N ARG A 254 -28.82 17.15 -3.62
CA ARG A 254 -29.88 18.02 -4.11
C ARG A 254 -29.42 18.65 -5.45
N PRO A 255 -30.11 18.42 -6.57
CA PRO A 255 -29.78 19.09 -7.82
C PRO A 255 -29.94 20.60 -7.62
N GLU A 256 -28.95 21.37 -8.07
CA GLU A 256 -29.04 22.83 -8.04
C GLU A 256 -30.22 23.32 -8.89
N PRO A 257 -30.92 24.39 -8.45
CA PRO A 257 -32.09 24.92 -9.13
C PRO A 257 -31.80 25.51 -10.52
#